data_AF-A0A6B0R3G4-F1
#
_entry.id   AF-A0A6B0R3G4-F1
#
_cell.length_a   1.000
_cell.length_b   1.000
_cell.length_c   1.000
_cell.angle_alpha   90.00
_cell.angle_beta   90.00
_cell.angle_gamma   90.00
#
_symmetry.space_group_name_H-M   'P 1'
#
loop_
_entity.id
_entity.type
_entity.pdbx_description
1 polymer ?
#
loop_
_entity_poly.entity_id
_entity_poly.type
_entity_poly.pdbx_seq_one_letter_code
_entity_poly.pdbx_strand_id
1 'polypeptide(L)'
;MAAGPNGLEEWVGSAYLFVESSLDKVVLSDAYAHQQQKVAMYGALQTALAESGGSPDVLQMLKIHRSDPQLIVQLRFSGRQACSRFLRAYREGALRATLQGCLARALALNSVPLQLELRAGAEQLDALLTNEERCLNCICAQKPDRLRDEELTELENALRNLTCGSAGGQGSDVQGTPAPLQSLAPSPPEEKPPPPLPGQTFLFQGQPIVNRPLNLQDQQKFARSVGLKWRKVGRSLQRSCRALRDPALDSLAYEYERDGLYEQAFQLLRRFVQAEGRRATLQRLVEALEENELTSLAEDLLGLANPDSSLA
;
A
#
# COMPACT_ATOMS: atom_id res chain seq x y z
N MET A 1 34.42 -33.43 20.30
CA MET A 1 33.23 -32.62 19.97
C MET A 1 33.21 -31.44 20.91
N ALA A 2 33.50 -30.23 20.42
CA ALA A 2 33.35 -29.00 21.18
C ALA A 2 32.27 -28.17 20.47
N ALA A 3 31.08 -28.11 21.06
CA ALA A 3 30.03 -27.21 20.63
C ALA A 3 30.34 -25.84 21.24
N GLY A 4 30.89 -24.94 20.44
CA GLY A 4 31.00 -23.51 20.79
C GLY A 4 29.62 -22.85 20.79
N PRO A 5 29.49 -21.66 21.41
CA PRO A 5 28.24 -20.92 21.43
C PRO A 5 27.97 -20.36 20.03
N ASN A 6 27.39 -21.17 19.14
CA ASN A 6 26.88 -20.71 17.85
C ASN A 6 25.51 -20.04 18.04
N GLY A 7 25.50 -18.89 18.70
CA GLY A 7 24.53 -17.85 18.40
C GLY A 7 25.20 -16.88 17.43
N LEU A 8 25.25 -17.24 16.15
CA LEU A 8 25.58 -16.25 15.11
C LEU A 8 24.52 -15.16 15.22
N GLU A 9 24.87 -14.00 15.77
CA GLU A 9 24.02 -12.82 15.68
C GLU A 9 23.68 -12.62 14.21
N GLU A 10 22.38 -12.76 13.89
CA GLU A 10 21.90 -12.59 12.54
C GLU A 10 22.17 -11.13 12.14
N TRP A 11 23.09 -10.93 11.20
CA TRP A 11 23.44 -9.59 10.74
C TRP A 11 22.21 -9.01 10.05
N VAL A 12 21.63 -7.98 10.67
CA VAL A 12 20.46 -7.26 10.15
C VAL A 12 20.73 -5.78 10.25
N GLY A 13 20.42 -5.06 9.18
CA GLY A 13 20.56 -3.60 9.15
C GLY A 13 19.54 -2.96 8.24
N SER A 14 19.45 -1.64 8.32
CA SER A 14 18.51 -0.85 7.53
C SER A 14 19.16 0.38 6.92
N ALA A 15 18.63 0.80 5.77
CA ALA A 15 19.06 2.00 5.07
C ALA A 15 17.90 2.63 4.31
N TYR A 16 18.05 3.88 3.93
CA TYR A 16 17.11 4.62 3.09
C TYR A 16 17.76 4.90 1.75
N LEU A 17 17.08 4.46 0.68
CA LEU A 17 17.45 4.75 -0.69
C LEU A 17 16.56 5.86 -1.22
N PHE A 18 17.14 7.01 -1.50
CA PHE A 18 16.47 8.15 -2.12
C PHE A 18 16.57 7.99 -3.63
N VAL A 19 15.46 8.16 -4.32
CA VAL A 19 15.35 8.03 -5.77
C VAL A 19 14.68 9.28 -6.30
N GLU A 20 15.39 9.99 -7.17
CA GLU A 20 14.91 11.21 -7.80
C GLU A 20 15.10 11.12 -9.32
N SER A 21 14.15 11.67 -10.06
CA SER A 21 14.27 11.82 -11.50
C SER A 21 14.93 13.16 -11.81
N SER A 22 15.93 13.16 -12.70
CA SER A 22 16.54 14.40 -13.19
C SER A 22 15.70 15.13 -14.25
N LEU A 23 14.51 14.61 -14.60
CA LEU A 23 13.59 15.25 -15.54
C LEU A 23 12.56 16.06 -14.77
N ASP A 24 12.53 17.38 -14.99
CA ASP A 24 11.58 18.31 -14.34
C ASP A 24 10.11 17.94 -14.52
N LYS A 25 9.79 17.20 -15.60
CA LYS A 25 8.42 16.77 -15.92
C LYS A 25 8.00 15.46 -15.23
N VAL A 26 8.94 14.76 -14.61
CA VAL A 26 8.71 13.42 -14.04
C VAL A 26 8.97 13.48 -12.54
N VAL A 27 7.91 13.74 -11.79
CA VAL A 27 7.93 13.75 -10.33
C VAL A 27 7.55 12.35 -9.84
N LEU A 28 8.51 11.63 -9.24
CA LEU A 28 8.32 10.22 -8.87
C LEU A 28 7.32 10.06 -7.71
N SER A 29 7.27 11.01 -6.78
CA SER A 29 6.28 11.04 -5.70
C SER A 29 4.85 11.11 -6.22
N ASP A 30 4.62 11.90 -7.28
CA ASP A 30 3.31 12.07 -7.91
C ASP A 30 2.92 10.84 -8.72
N ALA A 31 3.84 10.29 -9.51
CA ALA A 31 3.60 9.04 -10.24
C ALA A 31 3.24 7.89 -9.28
N TYR A 32 3.90 7.82 -8.11
CA TYR A 32 3.59 6.82 -7.09
C TYR A 32 2.25 7.07 -6.37
N ALA A 33 1.69 8.28 -6.43
CA ALA A 33 0.35 8.56 -5.89
C ALA A 33 -0.77 7.94 -6.74
N HIS A 34 -0.52 7.67 -8.03
CA HIS A 34 -1.51 7.13 -8.96
C HIS A 34 -1.59 5.61 -8.84
N GLN A 35 -2.76 5.06 -8.48
CA GLN A 35 -2.89 3.65 -8.12
C GLN A 35 -2.41 2.65 -9.20
N GLN A 36 -2.63 2.93 -10.49
CA GLN A 36 -2.16 2.07 -11.58
C GLN A 36 -0.63 2.12 -11.75
N GLN A 37 -0.05 3.32 -11.73
CA GLN A 37 1.39 3.52 -11.87
C GLN A 37 2.14 3.03 -10.63
N LYS A 38 1.55 3.17 -9.45
CA LYS A 38 2.10 2.71 -8.17
C LYS A 38 2.46 1.22 -8.16
N VAL A 39 1.58 0.35 -8.70
CA VAL A 39 1.85 -1.09 -8.82
C VAL A 39 3.01 -1.35 -9.78
N ALA A 40 3.04 -0.67 -10.93
CA ALA A 40 4.11 -0.80 -11.91
C ALA A 40 5.45 -0.30 -11.38
N MET A 41 5.46 0.83 -10.68
CA MET A 41 6.66 1.41 -10.04
C MET A 41 7.16 0.53 -8.90
N TYR A 42 6.27 0.00 -8.06
CA TYR A 42 6.63 -0.96 -7.03
C TYR A 42 7.30 -2.21 -7.63
N GLY A 43 6.71 -2.76 -8.71
CA GLY A 43 7.32 -3.85 -9.46
C GLY A 43 8.70 -3.53 -10.02
N ALA A 44 8.85 -2.34 -10.62
CA ALA A 44 10.13 -1.86 -11.12
C ALA A 44 11.21 -1.77 -10.04
N LEU A 45 10.86 -1.23 -8.86
CA LEU A 45 11.74 -1.18 -7.69
C LEU A 45 12.11 -2.59 -7.21
N GLN A 46 11.12 -3.48 -7.09
CA GLN A 46 11.33 -4.85 -6.65
C GLN A 46 12.27 -5.61 -7.57
N THR A 47 12.07 -5.53 -8.89
CA THR A 47 12.93 -6.18 -9.89
C THR A 47 14.36 -5.63 -9.82
N ALA A 48 14.52 -4.30 -9.74
CA ALA A 48 15.86 -3.72 -9.73
C ALA A 48 16.66 -4.06 -8.46
N LEU A 49 15.98 -4.09 -7.31
CA LEU A 49 16.59 -4.52 -6.04
C LEU A 49 16.91 -6.01 -6.05
N ALA A 50 16.07 -6.85 -6.65
CA ALA A 50 16.32 -8.28 -6.74
C ALA A 50 17.58 -8.61 -7.56
N GLU A 51 17.79 -7.89 -8.68
CA GLU A 51 18.98 -8.04 -9.51
C GLU A 51 20.26 -7.58 -8.80
N SER A 52 20.18 -6.50 -8.01
CA SER A 52 21.37 -5.87 -7.42
C SER A 52 21.72 -6.36 -6.01
N GLY A 53 20.71 -6.74 -5.21
CA GLY A 53 20.86 -7.09 -3.80
C GLY A 53 20.54 -8.55 -3.45
N GLY A 54 19.99 -9.32 -4.40
CA GLY A 54 19.64 -10.73 -4.20
C GLY A 54 18.15 -10.94 -3.91
N SER A 55 17.81 -12.13 -3.40
CA SER A 55 16.42 -12.51 -3.21
C SER A 55 15.65 -11.57 -2.26
N PRO A 56 14.31 -11.50 -2.39
CA PRO A 56 13.47 -10.72 -1.47
C PRO A 56 13.53 -11.19 0.00
N ASP A 57 14.17 -12.33 0.29
CA ASP A 57 14.39 -12.80 1.65
C ASP A 57 15.61 -12.11 2.31
N VAL A 58 16.61 -11.74 1.51
CA VAL A 58 17.86 -11.10 2.00
C VAL A 58 17.85 -9.58 1.86
N LEU A 59 17.10 -9.04 0.90
CA LEU A 59 16.88 -7.60 0.73
C LEU A 59 15.38 -7.30 0.62
N GLN A 60 14.84 -6.66 1.65
CA GLN A 60 13.42 -6.36 1.77
C GLN A 60 13.18 -4.85 1.68
N MET A 61 12.13 -4.46 0.96
CA MET A 61 11.55 -3.13 1.11
C MET A 61 10.59 -3.15 2.29
N LEU A 62 10.86 -2.31 3.29
CA LEU A 62 9.99 -2.16 4.45
C LEU A 62 8.89 -1.14 4.21
N LYS A 63 9.23 -0.02 3.57
CA LYS A 63 8.30 1.09 3.32
C LYS A 63 8.77 1.93 2.13
N ILE A 64 7.82 2.54 1.42
CA ILE A 64 8.10 3.56 0.41
C ILE A 64 7.48 4.86 0.89
N HIS A 65 8.31 5.86 1.17
CA HIS A 65 7.88 7.20 1.53
C HIS A 65 7.85 8.09 0.28
N ARG A 66 6.78 8.87 0.16
CA ARG A 66 6.69 9.96 -0.82
C ARG A 66 7.21 11.23 -0.17
N SER A 67 8.30 11.79 -0.68
CA SER A 67 8.90 13.02 -0.17
C SER A 67 9.26 13.91 -1.36
N ASP A 68 8.29 14.70 -1.82
CA ASP A 68 8.36 15.51 -3.03
C ASP A 68 9.71 16.25 -3.20
N PRO A 69 10.44 16.07 -4.32
CA PRO A 69 10.13 15.29 -5.54
C PRO A 69 10.60 13.82 -5.53
N GLN A 70 11.17 13.37 -4.42
CA GLN A 70 11.85 12.09 -4.26
C GLN A 70 10.93 10.96 -3.76
N LEU A 71 11.29 9.73 -4.11
CA LEU A 71 10.82 8.53 -3.43
C LEU A 71 11.91 7.99 -2.51
N ILE A 72 11.56 7.70 -1.26
CA ILE A 72 12.50 7.16 -0.29
C ILE A 72 12.08 5.73 0.02
N VAL A 73 12.92 4.76 -0.33
CA VAL A 73 12.68 3.34 -0.07
C VAL A 73 13.46 2.94 1.18
N GLN A 74 12.73 2.54 2.23
CA GLN A 74 13.34 1.95 3.43
C GLN A 74 13.66 0.48 3.14
N LEU A 75 14.93 0.13 3.25
CA LEU A 75 15.48 -1.19 2.97
C LEU A 75 15.85 -1.90 4.28
N ARG A 76 15.63 -3.21 4.31
CA ARG A 76 16.16 -4.12 5.32
C ARG A 76 17.07 -5.12 4.63
N PHE A 77 18.26 -5.29 5.19
CA PHE A 77 19.21 -6.29 4.77
C PHE A 77 19.29 -7.39 5.82
N SER A 78 19.20 -8.64 5.36
CA SER A 78 19.40 -9.85 6.17
C SER A 78 20.64 -10.57 5.64
N GLY A 79 21.76 -10.39 6.32
CA GLY A 79 23.05 -10.95 5.95
C GLY A 79 24.05 -9.95 5.36
N ARG A 80 25.27 -9.94 5.92
CA ARG A 80 26.36 -9.03 5.55
C ARG A 80 26.77 -9.15 4.08
N GLN A 81 26.77 -10.35 3.52
CA GLN A 81 27.19 -10.59 2.13
C GLN A 81 26.21 -10.01 1.11
N ALA A 82 24.90 -10.08 1.38
CA ALA A 82 23.88 -9.49 0.50
C ALA A 82 24.00 -7.97 0.50
N CYS A 83 24.20 -7.35 1.67
CA CYS A 83 24.46 -5.92 1.76
C CYS A 83 25.76 -5.49 1.04
N SER A 84 26.84 -6.26 1.17
CA SER A 84 28.10 -6.03 0.44
C SER A 84 27.88 -6.05 -1.09
N ARG A 85 27.14 -7.04 -1.59
CA ARG A 85 26.78 -7.13 -3.02
C ARG A 85 25.97 -5.91 -3.46
N PHE A 86 24.96 -5.52 -2.68
CA PHE A 86 24.15 -4.34 -2.95
C PHE A 86 25.00 -3.07 -3.02
N LEU A 87 25.89 -2.84 -2.04
CA LEU A 87 26.77 -1.67 -2.02
C LEU A 87 27.70 -1.61 -3.24
N ARG A 88 28.20 -2.76 -3.69
CA ARG A 88 29.01 -2.86 -4.91
C ARG A 88 28.20 -2.48 -6.16
N ALA A 89 27.02 -3.07 -6.32
CA ALA A 89 26.11 -2.76 -7.44
C ALA A 89 25.64 -1.29 -7.43
N TYR A 90 25.45 -0.71 -6.24
CA TYR A 90 25.15 0.70 -6.05
C TYR A 90 26.31 1.58 -6.54
N ARG A 91 27.53 1.32 -6.04
CA ARG A 91 28.74 2.07 -6.37
C ARG A 91 29.09 2.01 -7.85
N GLU A 92 28.93 0.84 -8.48
CA GLU A 92 29.24 0.62 -9.90
C GLU A 92 28.15 1.18 -10.83
N GLY A 93 27.06 1.69 -10.28
CA GLY A 93 25.94 2.25 -11.05
C GLY A 93 25.03 1.19 -11.68
N ALA A 94 25.26 -0.10 -11.43
CA ALA A 94 24.43 -1.20 -11.92
C ALA A 94 22.99 -1.07 -11.39
N LEU A 95 22.81 -0.81 -10.10
CA LEU A 95 21.48 -0.58 -9.51
C LEU A 95 20.78 0.60 -10.17
N ARG A 96 21.52 1.69 -10.41
CA ARG A 96 20.99 2.88 -11.07
C ARG A 96 20.52 2.56 -12.48
N ALA A 97 21.35 1.89 -13.29
CA ALA A 97 21.02 1.53 -14.66
C ALA A 97 19.77 0.63 -14.74
N THR A 98 19.69 -0.39 -13.87
CA THR A 98 18.50 -1.26 -13.81
C THR A 98 17.26 -0.49 -13.38
N LEU A 99 17.36 0.36 -12.35
CA LEU A 99 16.24 1.22 -11.91
C LEU A 99 15.74 2.13 -13.04
N GLN A 100 16.66 2.76 -13.78
CA GLN A 100 16.32 3.62 -14.92
C GLN A 100 15.55 2.83 -15.99
N GLY A 101 16.02 1.63 -16.36
CA GLY A 101 15.34 0.79 -17.35
C GLY A 101 13.97 0.29 -16.88
N CYS A 102 13.87 -0.12 -15.61
CA CYS A 102 12.62 -0.61 -15.03
C CYS A 102 11.58 0.52 -14.87
N LEU A 103 11.98 1.68 -14.35
CA LEU A 103 11.08 2.81 -14.17
C LEU A 103 10.68 3.46 -15.50
N ALA A 104 11.57 3.52 -16.48
CA ALA A 104 11.21 3.99 -17.82
C ALA A 104 10.07 3.15 -18.40
N ARG A 105 10.15 1.82 -18.31
CA ARG A 105 9.07 0.92 -18.75
C ARG A 105 7.79 1.09 -17.94
N ALA A 106 7.89 1.19 -16.61
CA ALA A 106 6.73 1.35 -15.73
C ALA A 106 5.97 2.67 -15.99
N LEU A 107 6.70 3.72 -16.38
CA LEU A 107 6.14 5.05 -16.67
C LEU A 107 5.84 5.27 -18.17
N ALA A 108 6.05 4.25 -19.01
CA ALA A 108 5.93 4.35 -20.47
C ALA A 108 6.78 5.49 -21.08
N LEU A 109 7.99 5.68 -20.56
CA LEU A 109 8.98 6.65 -21.01
C LEU A 109 10.13 5.94 -21.76
N ASN A 110 10.81 6.68 -22.66
CA ASN A 110 11.97 6.16 -23.36
C ASN A 110 13.21 6.04 -22.45
N SER A 111 13.37 6.99 -21.52
CA SER A 111 14.45 7.02 -20.54
C SER A 111 14.02 7.89 -19.37
N VAL A 112 14.44 7.49 -18.16
CA VAL A 112 14.31 8.30 -16.96
C VAL A 112 15.69 8.38 -16.30
N PRO A 113 16.47 9.47 -16.47
CA PRO A 113 17.70 9.65 -15.74
C PRO A 113 17.38 9.79 -14.25
N LEU A 114 18.09 9.01 -13.44
CA LEU A 114 17.89 8.95 -12.00
C LEU A 114 19.12 9.40 -11.22
N GLN A 115 18.87 10.14 -10.15
CA GLN A 115 19.80 10.35 -9.05
C GLN A 115 19.41 9.45 -7.89
N LEU A 116 20.41 8.82 -7.30
CA LEU A 116 20.25 7.97 -6.13
C LEU A 116 21.09 8.56 -5.01
N GLU A 117 20.57 8.49 -3.78
CA GLU A 117 21.36 8.72 -2.56
C GLU A 117 21.08 7.60 -1.56
N LEU A 118 22.11 7.20 -0.82
CA LEU A 118 21.98 6.13 0.18
C LEU A 118 22.34 6.66 1.56
N ARG A 119 21.42 6.50 2.53
CA ARG A 119 21.63 6.96 3.91
C ARG A 119 21.35 5.87 4.93
N ALA A 120 22.13 5.85 6.01
CA ALA A 120 21.89 5.00 7.18
C ALA A 120 21.85 5.86 8.44
N GLY A 121 20.65 6.17 8.92
CA GLY A 121 20.46 7.16 9.99
C GLY A 121 20.89 8.55 9.52
N ALA A 122 21.79 9.19 10.26
CA ALA A 122 22.34 10.50 9.92
C ALA A 122 23.50 10.44 8.91
N GLU A 123 24.05 9.26 8.64
CA GLU A 123 25.21 9.08 7.76
C GLU A 123 24.78 8.96 6.29
N GLN A 124 25.35 9.81 5.43
CA GLN A 124 25.23 9.68 3.97
C GLN A 124 26.31 8.74 3.45
N LEU A 125 25.90 7.54 3.02
CA LEU A 125 26.81 6.46 2.62
C LEU A 125 27.49 6.73 1.28
N ASP A 126 26.94 7.61 0.44
CA ASP A 126 27.52 8.01 -0.85
C ASP A 126 28.96 8.51 -0.71
N ALA A 127 29.26 9.26 0.36
CA ALA A 127 30.59 9.78 0.66
C ALA A 127 31.56 8.70 1.19
N LEU A 128 31.03 7.56 1.63
CA LEU A 128 31.76 6.48 2.30
C LEU A 128 31.90 5.21 1.44
N LEU A 129 31.37 5.21 0.20
CA LEU A 129 31.34 4.03 -0.69
C LEU A 129 32.73 3.44 -1.02
N THR A 130 33.81 4.20 -0.85
CA THR A 130 35.19 3.71 -0.99
C THR A 130 35.57 2.76 0.15
N ASN A 131 34.97 2.92 1.32
CA ASN A 131 35.18 2.07 2.49
C ASN A 131 33.91 1.25 2.78
N GLU A 132 33.83 0.08 2.13
CA GLU A 132 32.69 -0.84 2.24
C GLU A 132 32.40 -1.26 3.69
N GLU A 133 33.44 -1.48 4.50
CA GLU A 133 33.28 -1.91 5.90
C GLU A 133 32.60 -0.84 6.75
N ARG A 134 32.95 0.43 6.53
CA ARG A 134 32.31 1.54 7.23
C ARG A 134 30.83 1.64 6.88
N CYS A 135 30.48 1.50 5.60
CA CYS A 135 29.08 1.45 5.17
C CYS A 135 28.31 0.29 5.82
N LEU A 136 28.88 -0.91 5.84
CA LEU A 136 28.26 -2.07 6.49
C LEU A 136 28.02 -1.83 7.98
N ASN A 137 28.97 -1.21 8.68
CA ASN A 137 28.83 -0.88 10.10
C ASN A 137 27.74 0.17 10.33
N CYS A 138 27.67 1.22 9.51
CA CYS A 138 26.60 2.22 9.56
C CYS A 138 25.21 1.60 9.36
N ILE A 139 25.06 0.71 8.37
CA ILE A 139 23.79 0.02 8.07
C ILE A 139 23.39 -0.93 9.22
N CYS A 140 24.35 -1.70 9.75
CA CYS A 140 24.12 -2.63 10.86
C CYS A 140 23.75 -1.90 12.16
N ALA A 141 24.31 -0.71 12.40
CA ALA A 141 23.97 0.11 13.55
C ALA A 141 22.50 0.58 13.53
N GLN A 142 21.90 0.70 12.33
CA GLN A 142 20.48 1.00 12.15
C GLN A 142 19.66 -0.28 12.20
N LYS A 143 19.14 -0.63 13.38
CA LYS A 143 18.22 -1.76 13.51
C LYS A 143 16.88 -1.40 12.84
N PRO A 144 16.30 -2.28 12.01
CA PRO A 144 14.98 -2.05 11.46
C PRO A 144 13.96 -1.98 12.60
N ASP A 145 13.29 -0.84 12.70
CA ASP A 145 12.34 -0.49 13.76
C ASP A 145 10.91 -0.96 13.45
N ARG A 146 10.66 -1.42 12.21
CA ARG A 146 9.33 -1.68 11.67
C ARG A 146 9.27 -2.98 10.88
N LEU A 147 8.10 -3.61 10.94
CA LEU A 147 7.71 -4.65 10.01
C LEU A 147 7.40 -4.03 8.65
N ARG A 148 7.37 -4.86 7.60
CA ARG A 148 7.00 -4.45 6.25
C ARG A 148 5.60 -3.86 6.24
N ASP A 149 5.45 -2.68 5.63
CA ASP A 149 4.18 -1.98 5.48
C ASP A 149 3.18 -2.83 4.69
N GLU A 150 1.93 -2.86 5.17
CA GLU A 150 0.85 -3.64 4.56
C GLU A 150 0.53 -3.17 3.14
N GLU A 151 0.73 -1.88 2.85
CA GLU A 151 0.66 -1.31 1.51
C GLU A 151 1.58 -2.05 0.53
N LEU A 152 2.81 -2.39 0.94
CA LEU A 152 3.73 -3.14 0.08
C LEU A 152 3.28 -4.59 -0.13
N THR A 153 2.61 -5.17 0.86
CA THR A 153 2.00 -6.50 0.75
C THR A 153 0.83 -6.49 -0.23
N GLU A 154 -0.03 -5.46 -0.16
CA GLU A 154 -1.13 -5.27 -1.11
C GLU A 154 -0.61 -5.06 -2.54
N LEU A 155 0.44 -4.25 -2.72
CA LEU A 155 1.06 -4.02 -4.02
C LEU A 155 1.69 -5.29 -4.58
N GLU A 156 2.35 -6.11 -3.75
CA GLU A 156 2.88 -7.40 -4.19
C GLU A 156 1.76 -8.36 -4.61
N ASN A 157 0.66 -8.42 -3.86
CA ASN A 157 -0.50 -9.23 -4.22
C ASN A 157 -1.14 -8.75 -5.53
N ALA A 158 -1.29 -7.44 -5.72
CA ALA A 158 -1.79 -6.85 -6.96
C ALA A 158 -0.87 -7.20 -8.16
N LEU A 159 0.44 -7.09 -7.97
CA LEU A 159 1.42 -7.45 -9.00
C LEU A 159 1.36 -8.94 -9.35
N ARG A 160 1.28 -9.82 -8.33
CA ARG A 160 1.14 -11.26 -8.54
C ARG A 160 -0.14 -11.62 -9.31
N ASN A 161 -1.25 -10.97 -9.00
CA ASN A 161 -2.51 -11.17 -9.71
C ASN A 161 -2.44 -10.74 -11.19
N LEU A 162 -1.72 -9.65 -11.48
CA LEU A 162 -1.49 -9.19 -12.85
C LEU A 162 -0.60 -10.17 -13.64
N THR A 163 0.44 -10.73 -13.01
CA THR A 163 1.31 -11.74 -13.64
C THR A 163 0.57 -13.06 -13.89
N CYS A 164 -0.28 -13.50 -12.95
CA CYS A 164 -1.06 -14.73 -13.08
C CYS A 164 -2.20 -14.65 -14.11
N GLY A 165 -2.74 -13.46 -14.38
CA GLY A 165 -3.75 -13.27 -15.45
C GLY A 165 -3.18 -13.45 -16.86
N SER A 166 -1.85 -13.41 -17.02
CA SER A 166 -1.18 -13.48 -18.32
C SER A 166 -0.59 -14.87 -18.64
N ALA A 167 -0.56 -15.80 -17.67
CA ALA A 167 0.08 -17.11 -17.79
C ALA A 167 -0.88 -18.27 -18.13
N GLY A 168 -2.15 -17.98 -18.44
CA GLY A 168 -3.22 -18.97 -18.68
C GLY A 168 -3.64 -19.13 -20.14
N GLY A 169 -2.78 -18.81 -21.11
CA GLY A 169 -3.14 -18.83 -22.54
C GLY A 169 -2.04 -19.36 -23.44
N GLN A 170 -1.75 -20.66 -23.35
CA GLN A 170 -1.11 -21.39 -24.45
C GLN A 170 -1.86 -22.70 -24.70
N GLY A 171 -2.46 -22.77 -25.88
CA GLY A 171 -3.14 -23.92 -26.43
C GLY A 171 -3.31 -23.75 -27.94
N SER A 172 -2.29 -24.21 -28.67
CA SER A 172 -2.28 -24.59 -30.09
C SER A 172 -2.17 -23.50 -31.17
N ASP A 173 -1.02 -23.52 -31.84
CA ASP A 173 -0.75 -23.01 -33.19
C ASP A 173 -1.75 -23.52 -34.24
N VAL A 174 -2.21 -22.63 -35.13
CA VAL A 174 -2.13 -22.82 -36.59
C VAL A 174 -1.95 -21.46 -37.29
N GLN A 175 -0.82 -21.37 -37.99
CA GLN A 175 -0.37 -20.44 -39.03
C GLN A 175 -1.45 -19.92 -40.01
N GLY A 176 -1.40 -18.63 -40.37
CA GLY A 176 -2.00 -18.14 -41.62
C GLY A 176 -2.16 -16.61 -41.76
N THR A 177 -1.09 -15.94 -42.24
CA THR A 177 -0.99 -14.71 -43.07
C THR A 177 -2.00 -13.52 -43.01
N PRO A 178 -1.55 -12.27 -43.27
CA PRO A 178 -2.30 -11.04 -42.98
C PRO A 178 -3.02 -10.39 -44.19
N ALA A 179 -3.90 -9.43 -43.85
CA ALA A 179 -4.43 -8.29 -44.62
C ALA A 179 -5.82 -8.46 -45.30
N PRO A 180 -6.45 -7.35 -45.72
CA PRO A 180 -7.26 -6.43 -44.90
C PRO A 180 -8.70 -6.34 -45.45
N LEU A 181 -9.63 -5.64 -44.77
CA LEU A 181 -10.66 -4.76 -45.36
C LEU A 181 -11.74 -4.39 -44.33
N GLN A 182 -11.81 -3.10 -44.04
CA GLN A 182 -13.01 -2.26 -43.98
C GLN A 182 -14.23 -2.79 -43.22
N SER A 183 -14.60 -2.07 -42.15
CA SER A 183 -15.98 -1.62 -41.99
C SER A 183 -16.04 -0.36 -41.12
N LEU A 184 -16.32 0.74 -41.81
CA LEU A 184 -17.14 1.88 -41.43
C LEU A 184 -17.57 1.99 -39.96
N ALA A 185 -17.15 3.08 -39.33
CA ALA A 185 -17.84 3.66 -38.18
C ALA A 185 -19.29 4.04 -38.54
N PRO A 186 -20.19 4.04 -37.55
CA PRO A 186 -20.94 5.26 -37.29
C PRO A 186 -20.92 5.68 -35.81
N SER A 187 -20.96 7.00 -35.63
CA SER A 187 -20.91 7.77 -34.38
C SER A 187 -22.03 7.43 -33.37
N PRO A 188 -21.85 7.78 -32.07
CA PRO A 188 -22.73 7.35 -30.98
C PRO A 188 -23.98 8.26 -30.85
N PRO A 189 -25.14 7.72 -30.43
CA PRO A 189 -26.20 8.53 -29.83
C PRO A 189 -25.97 8.66 -28.31
N GLU A 190 -26.12 9.88 -27.79
CA GLU A 190 -26.27 10.19 -26.37
C GLU A 190 -27.37 9.33 -25.74
N GLU A 191 -26.99 8.39 -24.87
CA GLU A 191 -27.93 7.65 -24.04
C GLU A 191 -27.77 8.05 -22.57
N LYS A 192 -28.85 8.66 -22.07
CA LYS A 192 -29.10 9.06 -20.69
C LYS A 192 -28.82 7.89 -19.73
N PRO A 193 -28.18 8.10 -18.56
CA PRO A 193 -27.80 7.01 -17.68
C PRO A 193 -29.03 6.21 -17.18
N PRO A 194 -29.00 4.86 -17.27
CA PRO A 194 -30.10 4.02 -16.81
C PRO A 194 -30.22 4.04 -15.28
N PRO A 195 -31.45 3.87 -14.73
CA PRO A 195 -31.69 3.89 -13.29
C PRO A 195 -31.00 2.72 -12.58
N PRO A 196 -30.48 2.91 -11.34
CA PRO A 196 -29.77 1.86 -10.61
C PRO A 196 -30.71 0.73 -10.16
N LEU A 197 -30.20 -0.50 -10.26
CA LEU A 197 -30.88 -1.77 -9.97
C LEU A 197 -31.37 -1.87 -8.51
N PRO A 198 -32.53 -2.53 -8.27
CA PRO A 198 -33.08 -2.73 -6.93
C PRO A 198 -32.18 -3.68 -6.13
N GLY A 199 -31.56 -3.16 -5.05
CA GLY A 199 -30.66 -3.90 -4.16
C GLY A 199 -29.37 -3.16 -3.79
N GLN A 200 -29.06 -2.07 -4.49
CA GLN A 200 -27.91 -1.20 -4.19
C GLN A 200 -28.29 0.06 -3.42
N THR A 201 -29.51 0.19 -2.91
CA THR A 201 -29.93 1.35 -2.12
C THR A 201 -30.60 0.92 -0.82
N PHE A 202 -30.34 1.64 0.27
CA PHE A 202 -31.01 1.50 1.56
C PHE A 202 -31.62 2.84 1.98
N LEU A 203 -32.62 2.81 2.86
CA LEU A 203 -33.27 4.03 3.35
C LEU A 203 -32.60 4.48 4.64
N PHE A 204 -32.16 5.74 4.68
CA PHE A 204 -31.69 6.42 5.89
C PHE A 204 -32.49 7.70 6.04
N GLN A 205 -33.20 7.86 7.16
CA GLN A 205 -34.11 9.00 7.41
C GLN A 205 -35.11 9.28 6.27
N GLY A 206 -35.55 8.24 5.54
CA GLY A 206 -36.47 8.37 4.40
C GLY A 206 -35.80 8.75 3.06
N GLN A 207 -34.47 8.90 3.00
CA GLN A 207 -33.73 9.12 1.76
C GLN A 207 -33.11 7.81 1.22
N PRO A 208 -33.18 7.55 -0.10
CA PRO A 208 -32.52 6.41 -0.72
C PRO A 208 -31.02 6.67 -0.89
N ILE A 209 -30.20 5.89 -0.18
CA ILE A 209 -28.74 5.99 -0.19
C ILE A 209 -28.14 4.80 -0.89
N VAL A 210 -27.15 5.04 -1.76
CA VAL A 210 -26.41 3.98 -2.45
C VAL A 210 -25.54 3.20 -1.45
N ASN A 211 -25.84 1.91 -1.32
CA ASN A 211 -25.08 0.96 -0.55
C ASN A 211 -23.77 0.61 -1.26
N ARG A 212 -22.65 0.87 -0.59
CA ARG A 212 -21.30 0.57 -1.09
C ARG A 212 -20.48 -0.13 0.00
N PRO A 213 -19.44 -0.91 -0.34
CA PRO A 213 -18.45 -1.36 0.63
C PRO A 213 -17.77 -0.16 1.30
N LEU A 214 -17.41 -0.31 2.58
CA LEU A 214 -16.70 0.71 3.32
C LEU A 214 -15.34 0.99 2.68
N ASN A 215 -15.10 2.26 2.33
CA ASN A 215 -13.82 2.71 1.81
C ASN A 215 -12.93 3.28 2.95
N LEU A 216 -11.68 3.60 2.62
CA LEU A 216 -10.73 4.16 3.61
C LEU A 216 -11.21 5.49 4.20
N GLN A 217 -11.91 6.32 3.41
CA GLN A 217 -12.43 7.61 3.86
C GLN A 217 -13.53 7.43 4.91
N ASP A 218 -14.43 6.46 4.73
CA ASP A 218 -15.47 6.12 5.69
C ASP A 218 -14.84 5.65 7.01
N GLN A 219 -13.77 4.84 6.94
CA GLN A 219 -13.01 4.38 8.12
C GLN A 219 -12.35 5.52 8.88
N GLN A 220 -11.70 6.45 8.16
CA GLN A 220 -11.06 7.61 8.76
C GLN A 220 -12.07 8.56 9.40
N LYS A 221 -13.18 8.87 8.70
CA LYS A 221 -14.25 9.71 9.22
C LYS A 221 -14.85 9.13 10.50
N PHE A 222 -15.16 7.83 10.50
CA PHE A 222 -15.63 7.13 11.68
C PHE A 222 -14.65 7.24 12.85
N ALA A 223 -13.37 6.95 12.60
CA ALA A 223 -12.33 6.95 13.64
C ALA A 223 -12.13 8.33 14.28
N ARG A 224 -12.29 9.42 13.51
CA ARG A 224 -12.19 10.81 14.04
C ARG A 224 -13.32 11.17 14.98
N SER A 225 -14.53 10.66 14.74
CA SER A 225 -15.74 11.19 15.38
C SER A 225 -16.38 10.25 16.41
N VAL A 226 -16.12 8.94 16.34
CA VAL A 226 -16.79 7.97 17.23
C VAL A 226 -16.29 8.02 18.69
N GLY A 227 -15.03 8.39 18.91
CA GLY A 227 -14.41 8.45 20.23
C GLY A 227 -14.62 7.17 21.05
N LEU A 228 -14.92 7.30 22.35
CA LEU A 228 -15.16 6.17 23.27
C LEU A 228 -16.33 5.25 22.88
N LYS A 229 -17.24 5.71 22.00
CA LYS A 229 -18.40 4.93 21.57
C LYS A 229 -18.05 3.83 20.56
N TRP A 230 -16.79 3.76 20.10
CA TRP A 230 -16.34 2.71 19.17
C TRP A 230 -16.62 1.30 19.71
N ARG A 231 -16.51 1.09 21.03
CA ARG A 231 -16.83 -0.20 21.65
C ARG A 231 -18.31 -0.57 21.54
N LYS A 232 -19.20 0.41 21.67
CA LYS A 232 -20.64 0.19 21.56
C LYS A 232 -21.04 -0.11 20.11
N VAL A 233 -20.49 0.64 19.16
CA VAL A 233 -20.65 0.37 17.72
C VAL A 233 -20.08 -1.01 17.37
N GLY A 234 -18.92 -1.37 17.93
CA GLY A 234 -18.34 -2.70 17.79
C GLY A 234 -19.29 -3.81 18.26
N ARG A 235 -19.96 -3.64 19.41
CA ARG A 235 -20.98 -4.59 19.91
C ARG A 235 -22.22 -4.68 19.02
N SER A 236 -22.63 -3.60 18.36
CA SER A 236 -23.69 -3.67 17.35
C SER A 236 -23.22 -4.45 16.11
N LEU A 237 -22.00 -4.18 15.63
CA LEU A 237 -21.40 -4.88 14.50
C LEU A 237 -21.10 -6.36 14.78
N GLN A 238 -20.87 -6.75 16.04
CA GLN A 238 -20.71 -8.16 16.47
C GLN A 238 -21.91 -9.04 16.13
N ARG A 239 -23.13 -8.48 16.04
CA ARG A 239 -24.33 -9.26 15.68
C ARG A 239 -24.26 -9.76 14.24
N SER A 240 -23.67 -8.95 13.37
CA SER A 240 -23.56 -9.25 11.94
C SER A 240 -22.16 -9.76 11.53
N CYS A 241 -21.12 -9.56 12.34
CA CYS A 241 -19.74 -9.98 12.07
C CYS A 241 -19.16 -10.86 13.18
N ARG A 242 -18.89 -12.13 12.86
CA ARG A 242 -18.33 -13.10 13.81
C ARG A 242 -16.91 -12.74 14.26
N ALA A 243 -16.11 -12.10 13.41
CA ALA A 243 -14.71 -11.78 13.70
C ALA A 243 -14.51 -10.64 14.72
N LEU A 244 -15.59 -9.90 15.02
CA LEU A 244 -15.60 -8.88 16.06
C LEU A 244 -16.10 -9.40 17.39
N ARG A 245 -16.59 -10.66 17.49
CA ARG A 245 -17.08 -11.24 18.75
C ARG A 245 -15.97 -11.27 19.80
N ASP A 246 -16.37 -11.18 21.07
CA ASP A 246 -15.46 -11.27 22.21
C ASP A 246 -14.62 -12.56 22.10
N PRO A 247 -13.29 -12.49 22.32
CA PRO A 247 -12.54 -11.40 22.95
C PRO A 247 -12.02 -10.31 22.00
N ALA A 248 -12.42 -10.27 20.71
CA ALA A 248 -11.78 -9.41 19.71
C ALA A 248 -11.83 -7.91 20.04
N LEU A 249 -12.92 -7.41 20.64
CA LEU A 249 -13.00 -6.00 21.05
C LEU A 249 -12.05 -5.68 22.21
N ASP A 250 -11.90 -6.61 23.16
CA ASP A 250 -10.99 -6.44 24.29
C ASP A 250 -9.53 -6.56 23.85
N SER A 251 -9.23 -7.45 22.88
CA SER A 251 -7.91 -7.54 22.24
C SER A 251 -7.56 -6.23 21.52
N LEU A 252 -8.48 -5.67 20.73
CA LEU A 252 -8.27 -4.37 20.07
C LEU A 252 -8.07 -3.24 21.08
N ALA A 253 -8.83 -3.26 22.18
CA ALA A 253 -8.67 -2.28 23.23
C ALA A 253 -7.29 -2.35 23.89
N TYR A 254 -6.78 -3.56 24.16
CA TYR A 254 -5.49 -3.78 24.80
C TYR A 254 -4.31 -3.50 23.84
N GLU A 255 -4.39 -3.97 22.59
CA GLU A 255 -3.32 -3.82 21.59
C GLU A 255 -3.09 -2.35 21.23
N TYR A 256 -4.16 -1.57 21.05
CA TYR A 256 -4.10 -0.19 20.56
C TYR A 256 -4.40 0.85 21.65
N GLU A 257 -4.34 0.49 22.93
CA GLU A 257 -4.54 1.45 24.04
C GLU A 257 -3.55 2.60 23.99
N ARG A 258 -2.29 2.31 23.62
CA ARG A 258 -1.19 3.29 23.59
C ARG A 258 -1.28 4.26 22.42
N ASP A 259 -1.94 3.86 21.34
CA ASP A 259 -2.09 4.65 20.11
C ASP A 259 -3.32 5.57 20.17
N GLY A 260 -4.22 5.32 21.12
CA GLY A 260 -5.36 6.19 21.43
C GLY A 260 -6.68 5.76 20.77
N LEU A 261 -7.74 6.48 21.12
CA LEU A 261 -9.12 6.13 20.74
C LEU A 261 -9.36 6.16 19.22
N TYR A 262 -8.66 7.05 18.52
CA TYR A 262 -8.71 7.12 17.06
C TYR A 262 -8.26 5.79 16.44
N GLU A 263 -7.10 5.29 16.87
CA GLU A 263 -6.53 4.07 16.32
C GLU A 263 -7.39 2.85 16.67
N GLN A 264 -7.89 2.76 17.90
CA GLN A 264 -8.82 1.70 18.30
C GLN A 264 -10.09 1.67 17.43
N ALA A 265 -10.68 2.83 17.15
CA ALA A 265 -11.84 2.95 16.28
C ALA A 265 -11.54 2.60 14.82
N PHE A 266 -10.37 3.01 14.33
CA PHE A 266 -9.91 2.69 12.98
C PHE A 266 -9.70 1.18 12.82
N GLN A 267 -9.01 0.56 13.78
CA GLN A 267 -8.73 -0.89 13.78
C GLN A 267 -10.01 -1.73 13.90
N LEU A 268 -11.04 -1.25 14.60
CA LEU A 268 -12.37 -1.88 14.61
C LEU A 268 -12.93 -2.04 13.19
N LEU A 269 -13.01 -0.94 12.43
CA LEU A 269 -13.56 -1.00 11.07
C LEU A 269 -12.64 -1.72 10.10
N ARG A 270 -11.32 -1.60 10.30
CA ARG A 270 -10.35 -2.35 9.53
C ARG A 270 -10.55 -3.85 9.69
N ARG A 271 -10.72 -4.33 10.93
CA ARG A 271 -11.02 -5.74 11.23
C ARG A 271 -12.38 -6.17 10.67
N PHE A 272 -13.38 -5.30 10.73
CA PHE A 272 -14.68 -5.54 10.11
C PHE A 272 -14.58 -5.74 8.59
N VAL A 273 -13.84 -4.88 7.91
CA VAL A 273 -13.60 -4.95 6.45
C VAL A 273 -12.78 -6.18 6.08
N GLN A 274 -11.75 -6.52 6.86
CA GLN A 274 -10.96 -7.74 6.64
C GLN A 274 -11.81 -9.01 6.78
N ALA A 275 -12.73 -9.05 7.73
CA ALA A 275 -13.55 -10.22 7.99
C ALA A 275 -14.70 -10.40 7.00
N GLU A 276 -15.37 -9.32 6.63
CA GLU A 276 -16.58 -9.36 5.81
C GLU A 276 -16.31 -9.04 4.33
N GLY A 277 -15.15 -8.49 3.99
CA GLY A 277 -14.75 -8.10 2.64
C GLY A 277 -15.78 -7.17 1.99
N ARG A 278 -16.32 -7.59 0.83
CA ARG A 278 -17.37 -6.84 0.10
C ARG A 278 -18.70 -6.74 0.86
N ARG A 279 -18.88 -7.52 1.93
CA ARG A 279 -20.08 -7.48 2.78
C ARG A 279 -19.95 -6.49 3.94
N ALA A 280 -18.77 -5.89 4.16
CA ALA A 280 -18.60 -4.75 5.06
C ALA A 280 -19.17 -3.50 4.37
N THR A 281 -20.49 -3.38 4.36
CA THR A 281 -21.19 -2.32 3.65
C THR A 281 -21.44 -1.09 4.51
N LEU A 282 -21.59 0.05 3.86
CA LEU A 282 -21.95 1.33 4.46
C LEU A 282 -23.27 1.23 5.23
N GLN A 283 -24.26 0.52 4.68
CA GLN A 283 -25.53 0.26 5.35
C GLN A 283 -25.35 -0.34 6.76
N ARG A 284 -24.51 -1.37 6.90
CA ARG A 284 -24.31 -2.05 8.20
C ARG A 284 -23.64 -1.15 9.22
N LEU A 285 -22.74 -0.27 8.76
CA LEU A 285 -22.12 0.73 9.62
C LEU A 285 -23.15 1.78 10.05
N VAL A 286 -23.96 2.28 9.12
CA VAL A 286 -25.01 3.28 9.40
C VAL A 286 -26.05 2.73 10.36
N GLU A 287 -26.55 1.50 10.16
CA GLU A 287 -27.47 0.84 11.08
C GLU A 287 -26.86 0.73 12.50
N ALA A 288 -25.59 0.34 12.59
CA ALA A 288 -24.89 0.28 13.87
C ALA A 288 -24.67 1.66 14.51
N LEU A 289 -24.53 2.74 13.73
CA LEU A 289 -24.41 4.10 14.22
C LEU A 289 -25.77 4.64 14.71
N GLU A 290 -26.86 4.36 14.00
CA GLU A 290 -28.22 4.71 14.39
C GLU A 290 -28.63 4.04 15.70
N GLU A 291 -28.32 2.75 15.87
CA GLU A 291 -28.55 2.01 17.12
C GLU A 291 -27.80 2.61 18.33
N ASN A 292 -26.72 3.36 18.08
CA ASN A 292 -25.85 3.93 19.12
C ASN A 292 -26.01 5.45 19.26
N GLU A 293 -27.10 6.02 18.73
CA GLU A 293 -27.41 7.47 18.80
C GLU A 293 -26.28 8.33 18.18
N LEU A 294 -25.64 7.82 17.12
CA LEU A 294 -24.59 8.49 16.35
C LEU A 294 -25.09 8.90 14.96
N THR A 295 -26.30 9.42 14.90
CA THR A 295 -26.98 9.79 13.65
C THR A 295 -26.28 10.92 12.91
N SER A 296 -25.71 11.90 13.63
CA SER A 296 -24.89 12.97 13.03
C SER A 296 -23.63 12.42 12.32
N LEU A 297 -22.98 11.43 12.92
CA LEU A 297 -21.84 10.76 12.29
C LEU A 297 -22.27 9.93 11.08
N ALA A 298 -23.45 9.32 11.12
CA ALA A 298 -24.01 8.65 9.94
C ALA A 298 -24.25 9.66 8.81
N GLU A 299 -24.84 10.83 9.09
CA GLU A 299 -25.02 11.91 8.11
C GLU A 299 -23.69 12.39 7.51
N ASP A 300 -22.65 12.57 8.33
CA ASP A 300 -21.30 12.94 7.89
C ASP A 300 -20.65 11.89 6.96
N LEU A 301 -20.88 10.61 7.23
CA LEU A 301 -20.41 9.49 6.40
C LEU A 301 -21.15 9.43 5.06
N LEU A 302 -22.44 9.74 5.10
CA LEU A 302 -23.33 9.75 3.94
C LEU A 302 -23.18 11.01 3.08
N GLY A 303 -22.47 12.02 3.58
CA GLY A 303 -22.32 13.31 2.91
C GLY A 303 -23.61 14.13 2.93
N LEU A 304 -24.51 13.83 3.86
CA LEU A 304 -25.78 14.53 4.08
C LEU A 304 -25.67 15.63 5.14
N ALA A 305 -24.54 15.70 5.85
CA ALA A 305 -24.28 16.75 6.81
C ALA A 305 -24.22 18.11 6.11
N ASN A 306 -25.13 19.00 6.49
CA ASN A 306 -25.08 20.40 6.07
C ASN A 306 -23.82 21.04 6.66
N PRO A 307 -22.97 21.71 5.85
CA PRO A 307 -21.77 22.38 6.35
C PRO A 307 -22.07 23.57 7.29
N ASP A 308 -23.35 23.97 7.43
CA ASP A 308 -23.79 25.15 8.17
C ASP A 308 -24.29 24.88 9.61
N SER A 309 -24.22 23.65 10.13
CA SER A 309 -24.76 23.31 11.46
C SER A 309 -23.73 22.90 12.52
N SER A 310 -22.43 23.14 12.32
CA SER A 310 -21.37 22.75 13.25
C SER A 310 -20.86 23.89 14.16
N LEU A 311 -21.80 24.57 14.83
CA LEU A 311 -21.53 25.27 16.09
C LEU A 311 -22.66 24.97 17.09
N ALA A 312 -22.51 23.88 17.83
CA ALA A 312 -23.10 23.66 19.15
C ALA A 312 -22.31 22.58 19.90
#